data_AF-A0A931FTC6-F1
#
_entry.id   AF-A0A931FTC6-F1
#
_cell.length_a   1.000
_cell.length_b   1.000
_cell.length_c   1.000
_cell.angle_alpha   90.00
_cell.angle_beta   90.00
_cell.angle_gamma   90.00
#
_symmetry.space_group_name_H-M   'P 1'
#
loop_
_entity.id
_entity.type
_entity.pdbx_description
1 polymer ?
#
loop_
_entity_poly.entity_id
_entity_poly.type
_entity_poly.pdbx_seq_one_letter_code
_entity_poly.pdbx_strand_id
1 'polypeptide(L)'
;MNGLQKILVVDNGERACEGALSVELAELGFASVTTPLEAADEVLATMPSPVAVLLQMPRRADLSERQRFQDLARRLRKTLSSSGVPVILTAGMTGIASVLQNELGAHAVGL
;
A
#
# COMPACT_ATOMS: atom_id res chain seq x y z
N MET A 1 -3.91 16.35 17.52
CA MET A 1 -2.82 15.36 17.62
C MET A 1 -2.55 14.91 16.19
N ASN A 2 -1.46 15.37 15.57
CA ASN A 2 -1.18 15.12 14.15
C ASN A 2 -0.70 13.67 14.01
N GLY A 3 -1.66 12.74 13.96
CA GLY A 3 -1.39 11.31 13.87
C GLY A 3 -0.75 11.04 12.51
N LEU A 4 0.49 10.55 12.51
CA LEU A 4 1.19 10.12 11.31
C LEU A 4 0.24 9.30 10.44
N GLN A 5 0.03 9.78 9.22
CA GLN A 5 -0.82 9.13 8.25
C GLN A 5 -0.22 7.77 7.90
N LYS A 6 -0.98 6.70 8.10
CA LYS A 6 -0.45 5.33 7.98
C LYS A 6 -0.69 4.78 6.57
N ILE A 7 0.34 4.21 5.97
CA ILE A 7 0.28 3.52 4.69
C ILE A 7 0.45 2.04 4.95
N LEU A 8 -0.52 1.25 4.49
CA LEU A 8 -0.47 -0.20 4.56
C LEU A 8 0.34 -0.71 3.37
N VAL A 9 1.44 -1.41 3.63
CA VAL A 9 2.25 -2.08 2.62
C VAL A 9 1.97 -3.57 2.73
N VAL A 10 1.61 -4.18 1.62
CA VAL A 10 1.31 -5.61 1.52
C VAL A 10 2.35 -6.26 0.62
N ASP A 11 3.11 -7.19 1.17
CA ASP A 11 4.13 -7.92 0.44
C ASP A 11 4.02 -9.44 0.68
N ASN A 12 4.95 -10.23 0.15
CA ASN A 12 4.95 -11.70 0.29
C ASN A 12 5.88 -12.20 1.43
N GLY A 13 6.29 -11.31 2.35
CA GLY A 13 7.33 -11.57 3.36
C GLY A 13 8.76 -11.48 2.83
N GLU A 14 8.96 -11.01 1.60
CA GLU A 14 10.29 -10.85 0.98
C GLU A 14 10.83 -9.47 1.35
N ARG A 15 11.56 -9.40 2.48
CA ARG A 15 12.04 -8.16 3.11
C ARG A 15 13.08 -7.37 2.31
N ALA A 16 13.26 -7.64 1.03
CA ALA A 16 14.29 -7.03 0.20
C ALA A 16 14.05 -5.53 -0.09
N CYS A 17 12.80 -5.03 -0.01
CA CYS A 17 12.48 -3.64 -0.36
C CYS A 17 11.95 -2.76 0.79
N GLU A 18 11.73 -3.32 1.98
CA GLU A 18 11.11 -2.58 3.09
C GLU A 18 11.95 -1.40 3.57
N GLY A 19 13.28 -1.53 3.52
CA GLY A 19 14.21 -0.50 4.00
C GLY A 19 14.15 0.78 3.17
N ALA A 20 14.07 0.67 1.84
CA ALA A 20 14.00 1.84 0.96
C ALA A 20 12.62 2.52 1.08
N LEU A 21 11.54 1.74 1.06
CA LEU A 21 10.17 2.24 1.13
C LEU A 21 9.84 2.93 2.45
N SER A 22 10.24 2.35 3.57
CA SER A 22 9.95 2.92 4.89
C SER A 22 10.69 4.24 5.12
N VAL A 23 11.90 4.37 4.56
CA VAL A 23 12.64 5.63 4.57
C VAL A 23 11.93 6.67 3.70
N GLU A 24 11.57 6.35 2.46
CA GLU A 24 10.85 7.28 1.57
C GLU A 24 9.52 7.76 2.20
N LEU A 25 8.78 6.86 2.84
CA LEU A 25 7.51 7.19 3.49
C LEU A 25 7.72 8.04 4.75
N ALA A 26 8.73 7.73 5.55
CA ALA A 26 9.07 8.52 6.73
C ALA A 26 9.53 9.94 6.35
N GLU A 27 10.27 10.10 5.25
CA GLU A 27 10.68 11.41 4.71
C GLU A 27 9.47 12.27 4.30
N LEU A 28 8.39 11.62 3.85
CA LEU A 28 7.11 12.27 3.54
C LEU A 28 6.20 12.48 4.76
N GLY A 29 6.62 12.03 5.95
CA GLY A 29 5.81 12.12 7.18
C GLY A 29 4.72 11.04 7.28
N PHE A 30 4.80 9.98 6.50
CA PHE A 30 3.92 8.82 6.58
C PHE A 30 4.54 7.70 7.42
N ALA A 31 3.69 6.97 8.14
CA ALA A 31 4.09 5.74 8.83
C ALA A 31 3.77 4.53 7.94
N SER A 32 4.76 3.73 7.58
CA SER A 32 4.55 2.48 6.85
C SER A 32 4.22 1.34 7.83
N VAL A 33 3.25 0.50 7.46
CA VAL A 33 2.93 -0.74 8.16
C VAL A 33 2.98 -1.86 7.14
N THR A 34 3.96 -2.74 7.24
CA THR A 34 4.07 -3.89 6.35
C THR A 34 3.34 -5.09 6.91
N THR A 35 2.60 -5.78 6.06
CA THR A 35 1.88 -7.01 6.40
C THR A 35 1.93 -8.00 5.23
N PRO A 36 2.00 -9.31 5.49
CA PRO A 36 1.88 -10.29 4.42
C PRO A 36 0.48 -10.23 3.78
N LEU A 37 0.39 -10.65 2.51
CA LEU A 37 -0.86 -10.67 1.74
C LEU A 37 -2.03 -11.36 2.44
N GLU A 38 -1.76 -12.37 3.27
CA GLU A 38 -2.75 -13.17 3.99
C GLU A 38 -3.34 -12.39 5.17
N ALA A 39 -2.52 -11.56 5.83
CA ALA A 39 -2.92 -10.74 6.96
C ALA A 39 -3.32 -9.32 6.57
N ALA A 40 -3.34 -8.98 5.26
CA ALA A 40 -3.71 -7.65 4.80
C ALA A 40 -5.12 -7.24 5.22
N ASP A 41 -6.07 -8.16 5.14
CA ASP A 41 -7.46 -7.93 5.54
C ASP A 41 -7.59 -7.76 7.06
N GLU A 42 -6.90 -8.60 7.84
CA GLU A 42 -6.88 -8.50 9.32
C GLU A 42 -6.22 -7.20 9.80
N VAL A 43 -5.10 -6.81 9.20
CA VAL A 43 -4.43 -5.54 9.52
C VAL A 43 -5.29 -4.36 9.11
N LEU A 44 -6.01 -4.43 7.98
CA LEU A 44 -6.94 -3.39 7.58
C LEU A 44 -8.15 -3.31 8.53
N ALA A 45 -8.64 -4.44 9.03
CA ALA A 45 -9.71 -4.48 10.03
C ALA A 45 -9.29 -3.86 11.36
N THR A 46 -8.02 -4.03 11.76
CA THR A 46 -7.45 -3.39 12.96
C THR A 46 -7.02 -1.94 12.73
N MET A 47 -6.77 -1.56 11.47
CA MET A 47 -6.38 -0.21 11.06
C MET A 47 -7.35 0.33 10.00
N PRO A 48 -8.54 0.82 10.41
CA PRO A 48 -9.65 1.10 9.49
C PRO A 48 -9.48 2.34 8.60
N SER A 49 -8.38 3.09 8.72
CA SER A 49 -8.19 4.32 7.94
C SER A 49 -6.72 4.53 7.52
N PRO A 50 -6.16 3.65 6.68
CA PRO A 50 -4.93 3.97 5.97
C PRO A 50 -5.17 5.10 4.99
N VAL A 51 -4.14 5.92 4.74
CA VAL A 51 -4.20 6.92 3.66
C VAL A 51 -4.01 6.30 2.28
N ALA A 52 -3.37 5.15 2.20
CA ALA A 52 -3.21 4.37 0.98
C ALA A 52 -2.84 2.93 1.31
N VAL A 53 -3.14 2.02 0.38
CA VAL A 53 -2.68 0.64 0.43
C VAL A 53 -1.77 0.35 -0.76
N LEU A 54 -0.55 -0.07 -0.47
CA LEU A 54 0.46 -0.46 -1.44
C LEU A 54 0.53 -1.98 -1.46
N LEU A 55 0.36 -2.59 -2.63
CA LEU A 55 0.60 -4.01 -2.84
C LEU A 55 1.90 -4.16 -3.62
N GLN A 56 2.96 -4.60 -2.96
CA GLN A 56 4.26 -4.81 -3.56
C GLN A 56 4.41 -6.27 -3.99
N MET A 57 4.23 -6.50 -5.28
CA MET A 57 4.45 -7.79 -5.90
C MET A 57 5.95 -8.02 -6.13
N PRO A 58 6.50 -9.19 -5.72
CA PRO A 58 7.88 -9.52 -5.99
C PRO A 58 8.13 -9.60 -7.50
N ARG A 59 9.28 -9.09 -7.95
CA ARG A 59 9.64 -9.06 -9.38
C ARG A 59 9.74 -10.47 -10.00
N ARG A 60 10.07 -11.47 -9.17
CA ARG A 60 10.14 -12.90 -9.50
C ARG A 60 8.90 -13.70 -9.09
N ALA A 61 7.77 -13.04 -8.77
CA ALA A 61 6.53 -13.73 -8.42
C ALA A 61 6.07 -14.66 -9.57
N ASP A 62 5.74 -15.90 -9.23
CA ASP A 62 5.11 -16.86 -10.13
C ASP A 62 3.70 -16.41 -10.53
N LEU A 63 3.18 -16.92 -11.65
CA LEU A 63 1.83 -16.57 -12.15
C LEU A 63 0.74 -16.71 -11.07
N SER A 64 0.85 -17.73 -10.22
CA SER A 64 -0.06 -17.97 -9.10
C SER A 64 0.01 -16.87 -8.04
N GLU A 65 1.20 -16.44 -7.64
CA GLU A 65 1.37 -15.31 -6.71
C GLU A 65 0.86 -14.02 -7.34
N ARG A 66 1.16 -13.80 -8.63
CA ARG A 66 0.66 -12.61 -9.33
C ARG A 66 -0.85 -12.51 -9.28
N GLN A 67 -1.52 -13.64 -9.50
CA GLN A 67 -2.97 -13.72 -9.47
C GLN A 67 -3.54 -13.48 -8.07
N ARG A 68 -2.88 -13.98 -7.01
CA ARG A 68 -3.27 -13.69 -5.61
C ARG A 68 -3.21 -12.20 -5.27
N PHE A 69 -2.12 -11.53 -5.63
CA PHE A 69 -1.96 -10.09 -5.42
C PHE A 69 -2.99 -9.26 -6.22
N GLN A 70 -3.27 -9.65 -7.46
CA GLN A 70 -4.30 -8.98 -8.27
C GLN A 70 -5.70 -9.18 -7.68
N ASP A 71 -6.02 -10.37 -7.19
CA ASP A 71 -7.31 -10.63 -6.55
C ASP A 71 -7.45 -9.84 -5.25
N LEU A 72 -6.38 -9.80 -4.43
CA LEU A 72 -6.35 -9.00 -3.21
C LEU A 72 -6.49 -7.49 -3.51
N ALA A 73 -5.75 -6.96 -4.50
CA ALA A 73 -5.89 -5.57 -4.92
C ALA A 73 -7.34 -5.25 -5.34
N ARG A 74 -7.99 -6.16 -6.08
CA ARG A 74 -9.38 -5.98 -6.51
C ARG A 74 -10.35 -5.98 -5.32
N ARG A 75 -10.15 -6.87 -4.35
CA ARG A 75 -10.95 -6.93 -3.12
C ARG A 75 -10.78 -5.66 -2.28
N LEU A 76 -9.54 -5.28 -2.01
CA LEU A 76 -9.21 -4.07 -1.26
C LEU A 76 -9.77 -2.83 -1.94
N ARG A 77 -9.65 -2.71 -3.27
CA ARG A 77 -10.28 -1.62 -4.02
C ARG A 77 -11.78 -1.57 -3.78
N LYS A 78 -12.50 -2.70 -3.83
CA LYS A 78 -13.94 -2.71 -3.54
C LYS A 78 -14.25 -2.27 -2.12
N THR A 79 -13.54 -2.79 -1.13
CA THR A 79 -13.74 -2.46 0.29
C THR A 79 -13.44 -0.98 0.57
N LEU A 80 -12.35 -0.48 0.00
CA LEU A 80 -11.82 0.86 0.27
C LEU A 80 -12.35 1.94 -0.66
N SER A 81 -13.03 1.58 -1.76
CA SER A 81 -13.72 2.54 -2.65
C SER A 81 -14.69 3.42 -1.86
N SER A 82 -15.36 2.86 -0.85
CA SER A 82 -16.28 3.63 0.00
C SER A 82 -15.58 4.63 0.93
N SER A 83 -14.28 4.44 1.19
CA SER A 83 -13.47 5.30 2.06
C SER A 83 -12.56 6.25 1.27
N GLY A 84 -12.56 6.17 -0.06
CA GLY A 84 -11.68 6.99 -0.92
C GLY A 84 -10.20 6.66 -0.79
N VAL A 85 -9.84 5.48 -0.24
CA VAL A 85 -8.43 5.11 -0.04
C VAL A 85 -7.86 4.48 -1.33
N PRO A 86 -6.80 5.06 -1.92
CA PRO A 86 -6.19 4.53 -3.13
C PRO A 86 -5.46 3.21 -2.85
N VAL A 87 -5.61 2.26 -3.77
CA VAL A 87 -4.94 0.95 -3.74
C VAL A 87 -4.04 0.82 -4.96
N ILE A 88 -2.73 0.81 -4.72
CA ILE A 88 -1.67 0.86 -5.72
C ILE A 88 -0.96 -0.49 -5.75
N LEU A 89 -0.92 -1.13 -6.91
CA LEU A 89 -0.19 -2.39 -7.12
C LEU A 89 1.14 -2.07 -7.81
N THR A 90 2.27 -2.45 -7.21
CA THR A 90 3.61 -2.22 -7.75
C THR A 90 4.33 -3.55 -7.97
N ALA A 91 5.03 -3.69 -9.09
CA ALA A 91 5.80 -4.89 -9.43
C ALA A 91 7.31 -4.64 -9.24
N GLY A 92 7.71 -4.40 -7.98
CA GLY A 92 9.12 -4.11 -7.65
C GLY A 92 9.64 -2.77 -8.18
N MET A 93 8.77 -1.76 -8.22
CA MET A 93 9.15 -0.38 -8.59
C MET A 93 9.61 0.39 -7.35
N THR A 94 10.73 1.11 -7.47
CA THR A 94 11.19 2.13 -6.52
C THR A 94 10.50 3.48 -6.82
N GLY A 95 10.39 4.37 -5.83
CA GLY A 95 9.77 5.70 -6.02
C GLY A 95 8.26 5.72 -5.82
N ILE A 96 7.73 4.81 -5.00
CA ILE A 96 6.29 4.73 -4.70
C ILE A 96 5.81 5.99 -3.96
N ALA A 97 6.70 6.64 -3.21
CA ALA A 97 6.48 7.96 -2.60
C ALA A 97 6.05 9.02 -3.62
N SER A 98 6.63 9.05 -4.82
CA SER A 98 6.21 10.00 -5.87
C SER A 98 4.85 9.67 -6.45
N VAL A 99 4.54 8.37 -6.63
CA VAL A 99 3.22 7.92 -7.10
C VAL A 99 2.15 8.25 -6.06
N LEU A 100 2.43 8.01 -4.79
CA LEU A 100 1.56 8.36 -3.67
C LEU A 100 1.32 9.86 -3.58
N GLN A 101 2.35 10.69 -3.68
CA GLN A 101 2.18 12.15 -3.68
C GLN A 101 1.35 12.62 -4.88
N ASN A 102 1.51 12.01 -6.05
CA ASN A 102 0.69 12.32 -7.22
C ASN A 102 -0.78 11.93 -7.01
N GLU A 103 -1.04 10.71 -6.53
CA GLU A 103 -2.41 10.21 -6.29
C GLU A 103 -3.11 10.95 -5.15
N LEU A 104 -2.42 11.12 -4.01
CA LEU A 104 -2.95 11.84 -2.85
C LEU A 104 -3.12 13.33 -3.16
N GLY A 105 -2.20 13.94 -3.91
CA GLY A 105 -2.31 15.31 -4.39
C GLY A 105 -3.47 15.52 -5.37
N ALA A 106 -3.68 14.57 -6.29
CA ALA A 106 -4.82 14.59 -7.20
C ALA A 106 -6.15 14.42 -6.45
N HIS A 107 -6.19 13.57 -5.42
CA HIS A 107 -7.37 13.41 -4.56
C HIS A 107 -7.60 14.61 -3.61
N ALA A 108 -6.56 15.37 -3.25
CA ALA A 108 -6.67 16.55 -2.40
C ALA A 108 -7.16 17.81 -3.15
N VAL A 109 -6.99 17.88 -4.48
CA VAL A 109 -7.38 19.05 -5.30
C VAL A 109 -8.83 18.99 -5.83
N GLY A 110 -9.60 17.98 -5.40
CA GLY A 110 -10.99 17.74 -5.83
C GLY A 110 -12.06 18.25 -4.86
N LEU A 111 -11.84 19.38 -4.18
CA LEU A 111 -12.84 20.06 -3.34
C LEU A 111 -13.12 21.48 -3.83
#